data_AF-A0A847W0J4-F1
#
_entry.id   AF-A0A847W0J4-F1
#
_cell.length_a   1.000
_cell.length_b   1.000
_cell.length_c   1.000
_cell.angle_alpha   90.00
_cell.angle_beta   90.00
_cell.angle_gamma   90.00
#
_symmetry.space_group_name_H-M   'P 1'
#
loop_
_entity.id
_entity.type
_entity.pdbx_description
1 polymer ?
#
loop_
_entity_poly.entity_id
_entity_poly.type
_entity_poly.pdbx_seq_one_letter_code
_entity_poly.pdbx_strand_id
1 'polypeptide(L)'
;RYYSALCKHRKGFDAQDEVYRIKLLMKQANLTSENRAVVAAALKKEEETDGPAAALQLCDGRIITGKTSKLLGSSSALLLNSLKALAGISDDIHLLSPNVIEPIQHLKVDHLGGNNPRLHTDEVLVALSMGSATNPTAELALSKLKDLHGCEAHSTVLLSHVDENVFRKLGVNLTCEPKYQTKKLYHGQQ
;
A
#
# COMPACT_ATOMS: atom_id res chain seq x y z
N ARG A 1 0.71 16.69 -0.39
CA ARG A 1 0.04 17.78 0.37
C ARG A 1 -1.47 17.76 0.16
N TYR A 2 -1.99 17.97 -1.06
CA TYR A 2 -3.44 17.95 -1.33
C TYR A 2 -4.16 16.72 -0.76
N TYR A 3 -3.72 15.52 -1.14
CA TYR A 3 -4.25 14.26 -0.61
C TYR A 3 -4.13 14.14 0.91
N SER A 4 -3.01 14.56 1.50
CA SER A 4 -2.82 14.55 2.96
C SER A 4 -3.87 15.40 3.68
N ALA A 5 -4.21 16.59 3.15
CA ALA A 5 -5.25 17.45 3.70
C ALA A 5 -6.65 16.84 3.55
N LEU A 6 -6.95 16.23 2.38
CA LEU A 6 -8.19 15.48 2.18
C LEU A 6 -8.36 14.32 3.16
N CYS A 7 -7.30 13.53 3.36
CA CYS A 7 -7.31 12.42 4.31
C CYS A 7 -7.51 12.91 5.76
N LYS A 8 -6.87 14.01 6.16
CA LYS A 8 -7.09 14.62 7.48
C LYS A 8 -8.54 15.03 7.66
N HIS A 9 -9.11 15.74 6.69
CA HIS A 9 -10.51 16.15 6.71
C HIS A 9 -11.44 14.93 6.85
N ARG A 10 -11.18 13.86 6.08
CA ARG A 10 -11.96 12.62 6.16
C ARG A 10 -11.83 11.89 7.49
N LYS A 11 -10.68 12.00 8.17
CA LYS A 11 -10.41 11.48 9.51
C LYS A 11 -11.04 12.34 10.62
N GLY A 12 -11.76 13.41 10.27
CA GLY A 12 -12.49 14.26 11.23
C GLY A 12 -11.68 15.45 11.76
N PHE A 13 -10.49 15.70 11.22
CA PHE A 13 -9.72 16.90 11.55
C PHE A 13 -10.26 18.11 10.78
N ASP A 14 -10.25 19.29 11.41
CA ASP A 14 -10.63 20.53 10.75
C ASP A 14 -9.53 20.98 9.77
N ALA A 15 -9.66 20.55 8.52
CA ALA A 15 -8.71 20.80 7.44
C ALA A 15 -9.40 21.34 6.17
N GLN A 16 -10.66 21.79 6.27
CA GLN A 16 -11.42 22.26 5.11
C GLN A 16 -10.77 23.50 4.47
N ASP A 17 -10.32 24.44 5.30
CA ASP A 17 -9.59 25.63 4.86
C ASP A 17 -8.23 25.27 4.22
N GLU A 18 -7.53 24.27 4.78
CA GLU A 18 -6.27 23.76 4.23
C GLU A 18 -6.50 23.19 2.82
N VAL A 19 -7.52 22.35 2.64
CA VAL A 19 -7.89 21.77 1.34
C VAL A 19 -8.23 22.87 0.33
N TYR A 20 -9.04 23.86 0.71
CA TYR A 20 -9.42 24.95 -0.17
C TYR A 20 -8.22 25.77 -0.65
N ARG A 21 -7.33 26.17 0.26
CA ARG A 21 -6.11 26.93 -0.07
C ARG A 21 -5.19 26.15 -0.99
N ILE A 22 -4.97 24.85 -0.73
CA ILE A 22 -4.15 24.00 -1.60
C ILE A 22 -4.77 23.88 -2.99
N LYS A 23 -6.09 23.70 -3.08
CA LYS A 23 -6.80 23.60 -4.37
C LYS A 23 -6.67 24.88 -5.19
N LEU A 24 -6.71 26.05 -4.55
CA LEU A 24 -6.47 27.33 -5.21
C LEU A 24 -5.05 27.43 -5.78
N LEU A 25 -4.04 27.04 -5.00
CA LEU A 25 -2.63 27.01 -5.45
C LEU A 25 -2.42 26.03 -6.62
N MET A 26 -3.02 24.84 -6.55
CA MET A 26 -2.97 23.89 -7.66
C MET A 26 -3.57 24.48 -8.93
N LYS A 27 -4.73 25.16 -8.82
CA LYS A 27 -5.36 25.83 -9.96
C LYS A 27 -4.47 26.93 -10.55
N GLN A 28 -3.84 27.74 -9.71
CA GLN A 28 -2.90 28.80 -10.15
C GLN A 28 -1.68 28.22 -10.86
N ALA A 29 -1.22 27.03 -10.44
CA ALA A 29 -0.11 26.31 -11.05
C ALA A 29 -0.52 25.41 -12.24
N ASN A 30 -1.80 25.42 -12.64
CA ASN A 30 -2.36 24.50 -13.65
C ASN A 30 -2.09 23.02 -13.34
N LEU A 31 -2.12 22.64 -12.07
CA LEU A 31 -1.93 21.27 -11.59
C LEU A 31 -3.26 20.62 -11.21
N THR A 32 -3.36 19.32 -11.49
CA THR A 32 -4.45 18.43 -11.08
C THR A 32 -3.87 17.24 -10.31
N SER A 33 -4.73 16.45 -9.67
CA SER A 33 -4.33 15.19 -9.03
C SER A 33 -3.75 14.18 -10.03
N GLU A 34 -4.19 14.24 -11.29
CA GLU A 34 -3.75 13.35 -12.37
C GLU A 34 -2.29 13.56 -12.78
N ASN A 35 -1.69 14.73 -12.51
CA ASN A 35 -0.25 14.94 -12.71
C ASN A 35 0.61 13.97 -11.90
N ARG A 36 0.05 13.35 -10.86
CA ARG A 36 0.66 12.24 -10.13
C ARG A 36 0.24 10.92 -10.79
N ALA A 37 1.09 10.38 -11.66
CA ALA A 37 0.78 9.20 -12.49
C ALA A 37 0.21 7.98 -11.72
N VAL A 38 0.70 7.74 -10.49
CA VAL A 38 0.24 6.62 -9.66
C VAL A 38 -1.21 6.73 -9.20
N VAL A 39 -1.81 7.94 -9.20
CA VAL A 39 -3.23 8.13 -8.85
C VAL A 39 -4.11 7.43 -9.88
N ALA A 40 -3.94 7.78 -11.16
CA ALA A 40 -4.74 7.22 -12.25
C ALA A 40 -4.57 5.69 -12.33
N ALA A 41 -3.34 5.19 -12.14
CA ALA A 41 -3.07 3.75 -12.15
C ALA A 41 -3.75 3.00 -11.00
N ALA A 42 -3.74 3.56 -9.79
CA ALA A 42 -4.41 2.94 -8.64
C ALA A 42 -5.93 2.93 -8.82
N LEU A 43 -6.53 4.04 -9.26
CA LEU A 43 -7.97 4.16 -9.48
C LEU A 43 -8.46 3.22 -10.59
N LYS A 44 -7.75 3.17 -11.71
CA LYS A 44 -8.04 2.21 -12.79
C LYS A 44 -8.00 0.78 -12.27
N LYS A 45 -7.03 0.45 -11.40
CA LYS A 45 -6.93 -0.90 -10.84
C LYS A 45 -8.06 -1.23 -9.86
N GLU A 46 -8.52 -0.25 -9.08
CA GLU A 46 -9.69 -0.41 -8.22
C GLU A 46 -10.95 -0.70 -9.06
N GLU A 47 -11.15 0.04 -10.15
CA GLU A 47 -12.26 -0.18 -11.08
C GLU A 47 -12.21 -1.56 -11.74
N GLU A 48 -11.05 -1.98 -12.26
CA GLU A 48 -10.86 -3.30 -12.88
C GLU A 48 -11.11 -4.48 -11.93
N THR A 49 -10.93 -4.28 -10.63
CA THR A 49 -10.93 -5.38 -9.64
C THR A 49 -12.09 -5.33 -8.66
N ASP A 50 -12.91 -4.27 -8.73
CA ASP A 50 -14.00 -3.97 -7.80
C ASP A 50 -13.57 -4.06 -6.32
N GLY A 51 -12.35 -3.57 -6.03
CA GLY A 51 -11.76 -3.70 -4.71
C GLY A 51 -10.61 -2.72 -4.48
N PRO A 52 -10.21 -2.50 -3.22
CA PRO A 52 -9.11 -1.58 -2.92
C PRO A 52 -7.85 -1.98 -3.67
N ALA A 53 -7.20 -0.98 -4.24
CA ALA A 53 -5.99 -1.12 -5.02
C ALA A 53 -4.96 -0.06 -4.62
N ALA A 54 -3.72 -0.26 -5.06
CA ALA A 54 -2.63 0.68 -4.87
C ALA A 54 -1.69 0.64 -6.08
N ALA A 55 -0.95 1.73 -6.29
CA ALA A 55 0.08 1.82 -7.31
C ALA A 55 1.34 2.52 -6.77
N LEU A 56 2.48 2.17 -7.35
CA LEU A 56 3.80 2.73 -7.05
C LEU A 56 4.56 2.96 -8.34
N GLN A 57 5.23 4.10 -8.45
CA GLN A 57 6.15 4.40 -9.54
C GLN A 57 7.57 4.18 -9.05
N LEU A 58 8.26 3.24 -9.70
CA LEU A 58 9.68 2.97 -9.46
C LEU A 58 10.54 4.12 -9.98
N CYS A 59 11.79 4.22 -9.52
CA CYS A 59 12.73 5.26 -9.96
C CYS A 59 13.01 5.24 -11.48
N ASP A 60 12.83 4.09 -12.13
CA ASP A 60 12.96 3.93 -13.58
C ASP A 60 11.67 4.32 -14.36
N GLY A 61 10.65 4.81 -13.66
CA GLY A 61 9.39 5.26 -14.22
C GLY A 61 8.33 4.17 -14.40
N ARG A 62 8.66 2.89 -14.23
CA ARG A 62 7.68 1.80 -14.31
C ARG A 62 6.62 1.95 -13.22
N ILE A 63 5.36 1.73 -13.60
CA ILE A 63 4.22 1.74 -12.67
C ILE A 63 3.87 0.30 -12.29
N ILE A 64 3.94 0.01 -11.01
CA ILE A 64 3.57 -1.26 -10.40
C ILE A 64 2.24 -1.08 -9.68
N THR A 65 1.37 -2.09 -9.74
CA THR A 65 0.09 -2.08 -9.05
C THR A 65 -0.05 -3.25 -8.09
N GLY A 66 -0.88 -3.06 -7.06
CA GLY A 66 -1.29 -4.08 -6.12
C GLY A 66 -2.81 -4.05 -5.95
N LYS A 67 -3.42 -5.22 -5.83
CA LYS A 67 -4.86 -5.36 -5.59
C LYS A 67 -5.13 -6.20 -4.36
N THR A 68 -6.27 -5.97 -3.73
CA THR A 68 -6.72 -6.82 -2.64
C THR A 68 -6.99 -8.24 -3.16
N SER A 69 -6.55 -9.25 -2.42
CA SER A 69 -6.83 -10.66 -2.70
C SER A 69 -7.37 -11.35 -1.44
N LYS A 70 -7.52 -12.68 -1.49
CA LYS A 70 -7.84 -13.48 -0.29
C LYS A 70 -6.69 -13.49 0.72
N LEU A 71 -5.45 -13.38 0.23
CA LEU A 71 -4.24 -13.51 1.03
C LEU A 71 -3.67 -12.17 1.50
N LEU A 72 -3.72 -11.16 0.63
CA LEU A 72 -3.00 -9.91 0.80
C LEU A 72 -3.93 -8.70 0.68
N GLY A 73 -3.68 -7.67 1.49
CA GLY A 73 -4.16 -6.32 1.21
C GLY A 73 -3.49 -5.72 -0.03
N SER A 74 -4.08 -4.67 -0.61
CA SER A 74 -3.54 -3.99 -1.79
C SER A 74 -2.14 -3.41 -1.57
N SER A 75 -1.88 -2.85 -0.38
CA SER A 75 -0.58 -2.34 0.06
C SER A 75 0.49 -3.44 0.10
N SER A 76 0.17 -4.57 0.71
CA SER A 76 1.04 -5.74 0.81
C SER A 76 1.35 -6.35 -0.55
N ALA A 77 0.33 -6.47 -1.41
CA ALA A 77 0.50 -6.94 -2.79
C ALA A 77 1.38 -5.98 -3.61
N LEU A 78 1.14 -4.67 -3.49
CA LEU A 78 1.95 -3.65 -4.15
C LEU A 78 3.42 -3.74 -3.74
N LEU A 79 3.69 -3.90 -2.45
CA LEU A 79 5.04 -4.04 -1.92
C LEU A 79 5.76 -5.24 -2.54
N LEU A 80 5.16 -6.44 -2.50
CA LEU A 80 5.75 -7.65 -3.09
C LEU A 80 5.97 -7.50 -4.60
N ASN A 81 5.00 -6.99 -5.33
CA ASN A 81 5.09 -6.80 -6.78
C ASN A 81 6.22 -5.81 -7.13
N SER A 82 6.39 -4.76 -6.32
CA SER A 82 7.46 -3.77 -6.52
C SER A 82 8.84 -4.39 -6.28
N LEU A 83 8.99 -5.20 -5.22
CA LEU A 83 10.24 -5.91 -4.95
C LEU A 83 10.57 -6.92 -6.05
N LYS A 84 9.58 -7.67 -6.55
CA LYS A 84 9.76 -8.58 -7.69
C LYS A 84 10.22 -7.83 -8.93
N ALA A 85 9.58 -6.71 -9.26
CA ALA A 85 9.93 -5.89 -10.43
C ALA A 85 11.34 -5.29 -10.34
N LEU A 86 11.78 -4.88 -9.15
CA LEU A 86 13.14 -4.37 -8.88
C LEU A 86 14.20 -5.47 -8.92
N ALA A 87 13.83 -6.69 -8.52
CA ALA A 87 14.70 -7.87 -8.51
C ALA A 87 14.74 -8.59 -9.87
N GLY A 88 13.92 -8.22 -10.84
CA GLY A 88 13.80 -8.94 -12.12
C GLY A 88 13.14 -10.31 -11.97
N ILE A 89 12.34 -10.50 -10.93
CA ILE A 89 11.63 -11.75 -10.63
C ILE A 89 10.29 -11.76 -11.39
N SER A 90 9.99 -12.86 -12.08
CA SER A 90 8.72 -13.05 -12.80
C SER A 90 7.51 -12.91 -11.88
N ASP A 91 6.40 -12.39 -12.40
CA ASP A 91 5.17 -12.23 -11.61
C ASP A 91 4.53 -13.57 -11.19
N ASP A 92 4.83 -14.66 -11.90
CA ASP A 92 4.31 -15.98 -11.55
C ASP A 92 5.02 -16.63 -10.36
N ILE A 93 6.15 -16.05 -9.92
CA ILE A 93 6.93 -16.60 -8.80
C ILE A 93 6.32 -16.15 -7.47
N HIS A 94 5.92 -17.13 -6.66
CA HIS A 94 5.48 -16.93 -5.29
C HIS A 94 6.68 -16.82 -4.34
N LEU A 95 6.86 -15.65 -3.74
CA LEU A 95 7.95 -15.40 -2.77
C LEU A 95 7.63 -15.91 -1.37
N LEU A 96 6.33 -15.99 -1.02
CA LEU A 96 5.87 -16.43 0.28
C LEU A 96 5.33 -17.85 0.18
N SER A 97 5.94 -18.77 0.94
CA SER A 97 5.47 -20.15 1.03
C SER A 97 4.21 -20.25 1.89
N PRO A 98 3.22 -21.10 1.55
CA PRO A 98 2.06 -21.39 2.40
C PRO A 98 2.45 -21.74 3.84
N ASN A 99 3.52 -22.53 4.02
CA ASN A 99 4.00 -22.95 5.35
C ASN A 99 4.44 -21.78 6.25
N VAL A 100 4.75 -20.62 5.67
CA VAL A 100 5.09 -19.39 6.41
C VAL A 100 3.85 -18.53 6.64
N ILE A 101 2.92 -18.51 5.68
CA ILE A 101 1.74 -17.64 5.72
C ILE A 101 0.64 -18.22 6.61
N GLU A 102 0.34 -19.51 6.48
CA GLU A 102 -0.77 -20.17 7.17
C GLU A 102 -0.72 -20.00 8.70
N PRO A 103 0.44 -20.17 9.38
CA PRO A 103 0.53 -19.95 10.81
C PRO A 103 0.18 -18.51 11.23
N ILE A 104 0.55 -17.51 10.41
CA ILE A 104 0.24 -16.10 10.67
C ILE A 104 -1.27 -15.89 10.54
N GLN A 105 -1.90 -16.45 9.51
CA GLN A 105 -3.35 -16.33 9.31
C GLN A 105 -4.15 -17.02 10.43
N HIS A 106 -3.73 -18.22 10.84
CA HIS A 106 -4.33 -18.96 11.96
C HIS A 106 -4.21 -18.18 13.27
N LEU A 107 -3.03 -17.58 13.54
CA LEU A 107 -2.86 -16.69 14.69
C LEU A 107 -3.86 -15.52 14.66
N LYS A 108 -4.00 -14.83 13.52
CA LYS A 108 -4.90 -13.67 13.40
C LYS A 108 -6.36 -14.03 13.63
N VAL A 109 -6.83 -15.12 13.04
CA VAL A 109 -8.26 -15.47 13.05
C VAL A 109 -8.62 -16.27 14.29
N ASP A 110 -7.93 -17.38 14.52
CA ASP A 110 -8.35 -18.40 15.47
C ASP A 110 -7.90 -18.09 16.90
N HIS A 111 -6.81 -17.34 17.06
CA HIS A 111 -6.26 -17.01 18.38
C HIS A 111 -6.45 -15.55 18.79
N LEU A 112 -6.37 -14.60 17.84
CA LEU A 112 -6.53 -13.17 18.12
C LEU A 112 -7.94 -12.64 17.83
N GLY A 113 -8.85 -13.50 17.34
CA GLY A 113 -10.26 -13.14 17.09
C GLY A 113 -10.46 -12.15 15.94
N GLY A 114 -9.48 -12.00 15.06
CA GLY A 114 -9.54 -11.14 13.89
C GLY A 114 -10.44 -11.74 12.79
N ASN A 115 -11.26 -10.90 12.16
CA ASN A 115 -12.13 -11.33 11.06
C ASN A 115 -11.48 -11.22 9.67
N ASN A 116 -10.23 -10.73 9.60
CA ASN A 116 -9.53 -10.49 8.35
C ASN A 116 -8.22 -11.30 8.30
N PRO A 117 -8.16 -12.41 7.55
CA PRO A 117 -6.96 -13.24 7.45
C PRO A 117 -5.88 -12.62 6.56
N ARG A 118 -6.14 -11.46 5.91
CA ARG A 118 -5.17 -10.86 4.99
C ARG A 118 -3.94 -10.36 5.74
N LEU A 119 -2.77 -10.54 5.12
CA LEU A 119 -1.53 -10.05 5.68
C LEU A 119 -1.35 -8.54 5.42
N HIS A 120 -0.95 -7.82 6.46
CA HIS A 120 -0.44 -6.45 6.38
C HIS A 120 1.00 -6.42 5.89
N THR A 121 1.49 -5.23 5.54
CA THR A 121 2.82 -5.05 4.95
C THR A 121 3.95 -5.49 5.89
N ASP A 122 3.82 -5.30 7.20
CA ASP A 122 4.78 -5.74 8.19
C ASP A 122 4.83 -7.27 8.32
N GLU A 123 3.67 -7.92 8.40
CA GLU A 123 3.55 -9.38 8.41
C GLU A 123 4.14 -10.00 7.13
N VAL A 124 3.93 -9.35 5.98
CA VAL A 124 4.56 -9.75 4.71
C VAL A 124 6.07 -9.62 4.76
N LEU A 125 6.61 -8.54 5.31
CA LEU A 125 8.07 -8.36 5.43
C LEU A 125 8.69 -9.39 6.38
N VAL A 126 8.03 -9.69 7.50
CA VAL A 126 8.46 -10.75 8.42
C VAL A 126 8.43 -12.11 7.72
N ALA A 127 7.32 -12.45 7.06
CA ALA A 127 7.19 -13.70 6.32
C ALA A 127 8.24 -13.83 5.20
N LEU A 128 8.50 -12.74 4.47
CA LEU A 128 9.50 -12.71 3.41
C LEU A 128 10.91 -12.91 4.00
N SER A 129 11.22 -12.25 5.12
CA SER A 129 12.48 -12.42 5.85
C SER A 129 12.69 -13.84 6.38
N MET A 130 11.63 -14.51 6.84
CA MET A 130 11.73 -15.91 7.23
C MET A 130 11.96 -16.82 6.02
N GLY A 131 11.26 -16.56 4.91
CA GLY A 131 11.40 -17.31 3.68
C GLY A 131 12.80 -17.16 3.04
N SER A 132 13.47 -16.03 3.25
CA SER A 132 14.78 -15.77 2.63
C SER A 132 15.89 -16.68 3.15
N ALA A 133 15.74 -17.25 4.34
CA ALA A 133 16.66 -18.23 4.90
C ALA A 133 16.79 -19.52 4.05
N THR A 134 15.74 -19.86 3.29
CA THR A 134 15.69 -21.09 2.47
C THR A 134 15.33 -20.85 1.01
N ASN A 135 14.99 -19.61 0.63
CA ASN A 135 14.62 -19.23 -0.72
C ASN A 135 15.49 -18.04 -1.20
N PRO A 136 16.52 -18.29 -2.05
CA PRO A 136 17.37 -17.24 -2.60
C PRO A 136 16.61 -16.15 -3.37
N THR A 137 15.45 -16.48 -3.95
CA THR A 137 14.60 -15.52 -4.67
C THR A 137 13.91 -14.54 -3.70
N ALA A 138 13.53 -15.01 -2.51
CA ALA A 138 13.00 -14.14 -1.46
C ALA A 138 14.09 -13.23 -0.88
N GLU A 139 15.30 -13.74 -0.71
CA GLU A 139 16.47 -12.93 -0.29
C GLU A 139 16.78 -11.84 -1.32
N LEU A 140 16.77 -12.19 -2.60
CA LEU A 140 16.95 -11.21 -3.68
C LEU A 140 15.89 -10.11 -3.62
N ALA A 141 14.61 -10.45 -3.40
CA ALA A 141 13.55 -9.47 -3.25
C ALA A 141 13.76 -8.54 -2.03
N LEU A 142 14.16 -9.08 -0.87
CA LEU A 142 14.44 -8.28 0.33
C LEU A 142 15.59 -7.29 0.12
N SER A 143 16.61 -7.69 -0.63
CA SER A 143 17.76 -6.82 -0.93
C SER A 143 17.37 -5.52 -1.66
N LYS A 144 16.19 -5.49 -2.27
CA LYS A 144 15.63 -4.34 -3.02
C LYS A 144 14.80 -3.37 -2.19
N LEU A 145 14.59 -3.62 -0.89
CA LEU A 145 13.77 -2.75 -0.05
C LEU A 145 14.26 -1.29 -0.05
N LYS A 146 15.57 -1.08 0.00
CA LYS A 146 16.19 0.25 -0.03
C LYS A 146 15.94 1.01 -1.34
N ASP A 147 15.70 0.29 -2.44
CA ASP A 147 15.48 0.88 -3.76
C ASP A 147 14.06 1.47 -3.90
N LEU A 148 13.19 1.25 -2.90
CA LEU A 148 11.87 1.90 -2.81
C LEU A 148 11.94 3.33 -2.25
N HIS A 149 13.07 3.73 -1.69
CA HIS A 149 13.22 5.06 -1.11
C HIS A 149 13.01 6.16 -2.16
N GLY A 150 12.15 7.13 -1.85
CA GLY A 150 11.79 8.22 -2.76
C GLY A 150 10.78 7.83 -3.86
N CYS A 151 10.34 6.56 -3.93
CA CYS A 151 9.28 6.17 -4.85
C CYS A 151 7.95 6.82 -4.45
N GLU A 152 7.12 7.11 -5.45
CA GLU A 152 5.81 7.70 -5.27
C GLU A 152 4.75 6.61 -5.25
N ALA A 153 3.88 6.58 -4.23
CA ALA A 153 2.80 5.61 -4.13
C ALA A 153 1.43 6.26 -3.90
N HIS A 154 0.38 5.58 -4.33
CA HIS A 154 -1.00 5.97 -4.09
C HIS A 154 -1.89 4.76 -3.76
N SER A 155 -2.77 4.91 -2.78
CA SER A 155 -3.77 3.91 -2.38
C SER A 155 -5.19 4.43 -2.63
N THR A 156 -6.10 3.61 -3.14
CA THR A 156 -7.50 4.02 -3.35
C THR A 156 -8.33 4.04 -2.07
N VAL A 157 -7.73 3.67 -0.94
CA VAL A 157 -8.32 3.74 0.40
C VAL A 157 -7.31 4.26 1.41
N LEU A 158 -7.81 4.82 2.51
CA LEU A 158 -7.04 5.10 3.71
C LEU A 158 -6.43 3.78 4.23
N LEU A 159 -5.11 3.77 4.38
CA LEU A 159 -4.38 2.61 4.89
C LEU A 159 -4.47 2.52 6.41
N SER A 160 -4.19 1.34 6.93
CA SER A 160 -3.97 1.13 8.35
C SER A 160 -2.71 1.89 8.81
N HIS A 161 -2.65 2.26 10.09
CA HIS A 161 -1.44 2.90 10.64
C HIS A 161 -0.21 2.00 10.52
N VAL A 162 -0.39 0.67 10.60
CA VAL A 162 0.68 -0.32 10.38
C VAL A 162 1.26 -0.17 8.98
N ASP A 163 0.40 -0.17 7.95
CA ASP A 163 0.83 -0.06 6.56
C ASP A 163 1.43 1.32 6.23
N GLU A 164 0.81 2.40 6.72
CA GLU A 164 1.36 3.76 6.58
C GLU A 164 2.78 3.84 7.17
N ASN A 165 3.02 3.18 8.30
CA ASN A 165 4.33 3.20 8.97
C ASN A 165 5.40 2.41 8.24
N VAL A 166 5.07 1.28 7.63
CA VAL A 166 6.03 0.51 6.84
C VAL A 166 6.49 1.33 5.64
N PHE A 167 5.57 1.88 4.86
CA PHE A 167 5.94 2.75 3.72
C PHE A 167 6.76 3.97 4.15
N ARG A 168 6.39 4.59 5.29
CA ARG A 168 7.16 5.71 5.86
C ARG A 168 8.59 5.30 6.21
N LYS A 169 8.80 4.14 6.84
CA LYS A 169 10.14 3.62 7.18
C LYS A 169 10.96 3.28 5.93
N LEU A 170 10.30 2.81 4.86
CA LEU A 170 10.92 2.57 3.56
C LEU A 170 11.22 3.87 2.79
N GLY A 171 10.73 5.02 3.26
CA GLY A 171 10.91 6.32 2.60
C GLY A 171 10.07 6.47 1.32
N VAL A 172 8.96 5.74 1.22
CA VAL A 172 8.01 5.85 0.10
C VAL A 172 7.07 7.03 0.35
N ASN A 173 6.91 7.89 -0.65
CA ASN A 173 6.00 9.03 -0.62
C ASN A 173 4.57 8.56 -0.89
N LEU A 174 3.85 8.22 0.17
CA LEU A 174 2.50 7.68 0.11
C LEU A 174 1.42 8.78 0.11
N THR A 175 0.41 8.59 -0.73
CA THR A 175 -0.86 9.32 -0.73
C THR A 175 -2.04 8.36 -0.77
N CYS A 176 -3.22 8.78 -0.32
CA CYS A 176 -4.41 7.94 -0.32
C CYS A 176 -5.62 8.75 -0.79
N GLU A 177 -6.59 8.08 -1.41
CA GLU A 177 -7.93 8.63 -1.52
C GLU A 177 -8.58 8.75 -0.12
N PRO A 178 -9.40 9.79 0.14
CA PRO A 178 -10.10 9.99 1.40
C PRO A 178 -11.32 9.06 1.55
N LYS A 179 -11.10 7.75 1.38
CA LYS A 179 -12.11 6.69 1.37
C LYS A 179 -11.70 5.58 2.34
N TYR A 180 -12.61 5.14 3.20
CA TYR A 180 -12.37 3.95 4.04
C TYR A 180 -12.66 2.67 3.25
N GLN A 181 -11.90 1.61 3.53
CA GLN A 181 -12.08 0.30 2.92
C GLN A 181 -13.43 -0.34 3.29
N THR A 182 -13.88 -0.17 4.53
CA THR A 182 -15.15 -0.72 5.03
C THR A 182 -16.17 0.41 5.21
N LYS A 183 -17.45 0.12 4.92
CA LYS A 183 -18.57 1.04 5.21
C LYS A 183 -18.91 1.14 6.71
N LYS A 184 -18.20 0.41 7.58
CA LYS A 184 -18.45 0.40 9.03
C LYS A 184 -17.66 1.54 9.69
N LEU A 185 -18.37 2.59 10.07
CA LEU A 185 -17.92 3.67 10.94
C LEU A 185 -17.61 3.09 12.33
N TYR A 186 -16.40 2.59 12.56
CA TYR A 186 -15.90 2.35 13.91
C TYR A 186 -14.49 2.91 14.02
N HIS A 187 -14.40 4.13 14.57
CA HIS A 187 -13.16 4.75 15.00
C HIS A 187 -13.06 4.58 16.51
N GLY A 188 -12.49 3.46 16.95
CA GLY A 188 -12.03 3.34 18.31
C GLY A 188 -10.70 4.08 18.44
N GLN A 189 -10.70 5.24 19.10
CA GLN A 189 -9.48 5.78 19.68
C GLN A 189 -9.02 4.82 20.79
N GLN A 190 -7.82 4.27 20.66
CA GLN A 190 -7.00 3.81 21.78
C GLN A 190 -5.56 4.27 21.51
#